data_AF-A0A2X2TEN6-F1
#
_entry.id   AF-A0A2X2TEN6-F1
#
_cell.length_a   1.000
_cell.length_b   1.000
_cell.length_c   1.000
_cell.angle_alpha   90.00
_cell.angle_beta   90.00
_cell.angle_gamma   90.00
#
_symmetry.space_group_name_H-M   'P 1'
#
loop_
_entity.id
_entity.type
_entity.pdbx_description
1 polymer ?
#
loop_
_entity_poly.entity_id
_entity_poly.type
_entity_poly.pdbx_seq_one_letter_code
_entity_poly.pdbx_strand_id
1 'polypeptide(L)'
;MKLHPQKGVEAGAGWLARAATQSLIEEARLSPKPGLVDSRGNGAHHDLSLALMERSAHSLTPTFHALALQKLGTVRQTSRCVSW
;
A
#
# COMPACT_ATOMS: atom_id res chain seq x y z
N MET A 1 18.77 18.96 -17.39
CA MET A 1 17.57 18.09 -17.45
C MET A 1 16.56 18.55 -16.41
N LYS A 2 15.40 19.09 -16.82
CA LYS A 2 14.34 19.49 -15.87
C LYS A 2 13.59 18.22 -15.45
N LEU A 3 13.72 17.82 -14.19
CA LEU A 3 12.86 16.78 -13.62
C LEU A 3 11.45 17.34 -13.54
N HIS A 4 10.55 16.81 -14.36
CA HIS A 4 9.16 17.22 -14.34
C HIS A 4 8.56 16.81 -12.98
N PRO A 5 8.02 17.74 -12.20
CA PRO A 5 7.47 17.44 -10.88
C PRO A 5 6.40 16.35 -10.89
N GLN A 6 5.72 16.16 -12.03
CA GLN A 6 4.76 15.09 -12.24
C GLN A 6 5.40 13.69 -12.27
N LYS A 7 6.62 13.54 -12.80
CA LYS A 7 7.36 12.26 -12.76
C LYS A 7 7.77 11.88 -11.34
N GLY A 8 8.06 12.87 -10.49
CA GLY A 8 8.39 12.64 -9.08
C GLY A 8 7.19 12.16 -8.26
N VAL A 9 6.00 12.72 -8.52
CA VAL A 9 4.75 12.31 -7.85
C VAL A 9 4.38 10.88 -8.22
N GLU A 10 4.39 10.53 -9.51
CA GLU A 10 4.13 9.16 -9.97
C GLU A 10 5.12 8.15 -9.40
N ALA A 11 6.42 8.46 -9.43
CA ALA A 11 7.44 7.58 -8.85
C ALA A 11 7.27 7.40 -7.33
N GLY A 12 6.94 8.48 -6.61
CA GLY A 12 6.67 8.44 -5.18
C GLY A 12 5.42 7.65 -4.84
N ALA A 13 4.34 7.82 -5.61
CA ALA A 13 3.11 7.06 -5.43
C ALA A 13 3.31 5.56 -5.73
N GLY A 14 4.04 5.24 -6.79
CA GLY A 14 4.46 3.88 -7.13
C GLY A 14 5.26 3.23 -6.02
N TRP A 15 6.21 3.97 -5.43
CA TRP A 15 7.00 3.47 -4.30
C TRP A 15 6.13 3.22 -3.06
N LEU A 16 5.28 4.18 -2.66
CA LEU A 16 4.37 4.04 -1.52
C LEU A 16 3.42 2.85 -1.68
N ALA A 17 2.87 2.66 -2.88
CA ALA A 17 1.97 1.54 -3.17
C ALA A 17 2.68 0.19 -2.97
N ARG A 18 3.89 0.05 -3.51
CA ARG A 18 4.70 -1.17 -3.38
C ARG A 18 5.12 -1.41 -1.93
N ALA A 19 5.52 -0.36 -1.21
CA ALA A 19 5.89 -0.46 0.19
C ALA A 19 4.71 -0.94 1.05
N ALA A 20 3.52 -0.34 0.86
CA ALA A 20 2.32 -0.74 1.58
C ALA A 20 1.92 -2.20 1.31
N THR A 21 1.91 -2.62 0.04
CA THR A 21 1.66 -4.02 -0.33
C THR A 21 2.68 -4.96 0.30
N GLN A 22 3.96 -4.60 0.29
CA GLN A 22 5.02 -5.42 0.85
C GLN A 22 4.88 -5.55 2.38
N SER A 23 4.56 -4.47 3.08
CA SER A 23 4.31 -4.53 4.53
C SER A 23 3.16 -5.46 4.90
N LEU A 24 2.08 -5.52 4.10
CA LEU A 24 1.00 -6.49 4.33
C LEU A 24 1.46 -7.94 4.14
N ILE A 25 2.30 -8.19 3.13
CA ILE A 25 2.85 -9.53 2.86
C ILE A 25 3.80 -9.95 3.99
N GLU A 26 4.69 -9.04 4.41
CA GLU A 26 5.63 -9.29 5.51
C GLU A 26 4.89 -9.55 6.81
N GLU A 27 3.84 -8.78 7.09
CA GLU A 27 2.99 -9.02 8.25
C GLU A 27 2.29 -10.39 8.14
N ALA A 28 1.69 -10.74 7.01
CA ALA A 28 1.06 -12.06 6.84
C ALA A 28 2.06 -13.23 7.02
N ARG A 29 3.33 -13.03 6.67
CA ARG A 29 4.39 -14.05 6.82
C ARG A 29 5.01 -14.09 8.21
N LEU A 30 4.87 -13.02 9.01
CA LEU A 30 5.49 -12.93 10.32
C LEU A 30 4.86 -13.91 11.32
N SER A 31 5.70 -14.78 11.89
CA SER A 31 5.31 -15.83 12.85
C SER A 31 6.04 -15.68 14.19
N PRO A 32 5.45 -16.13 15.32
CA PRO A 32 4.13 -16.75 15.45
C PRO A 32 2.99 -15.72 15.52
N LYS A 33 1.83 -16.05 14.95
CA LYS A 33 0.56 -15.34 15.22
C LYS A 33 -0.49 -16.28 15.83
N PRO A 34 -0.64 -16.31 17.16
CA PRO A 34 -1.59 -17.20 17.82
C PRO A 34 -3.02 -17.01 17.28
N GLY A 35 -3.61 -18.08 16.74
CA GLY A 35 -4.98 -18.09 16.22
C GLY A 35 -5.19 -17.44 14.86
N LEU A 36 -4.21 -16.73 14.32
CA LEU A 36 -4.28 -16.08 13.01
C LEU A 36 -3.47 -16.85 11.97
N VAL A 37 -3.70 -16.51 10.69
CA VAL A 37 -2.89 -17.01 9.57
C VAL A 37 -1.46 -16.47 9.67
N ASP A 38 -0.47 -17.34 9.51
CA ASP A 38 0.95 -16.97 9.41
C ASP A 38 1.73 -17.96 8.52
N SER A 39 3.06 -17.87 8.50
CA SER A 39 3.92 -18.77 7.71
C SER A 39 3.85 -20.25 8.11
N ARG A 40 3.36 -20.57 9.31
CA ARG A 40 3.25 -21.94 9.83
C ARG A 40 1.91 -22.58 9.49
N GLY A 41 0.90 -21.78 9.15
CA GLY A 41 -0.42 -22.28 8.72
C GLY A 41 -1.54 -21.26 8.87
N ASN A 42 -2.77 -21.74 8.76
CA ASN A 42 -3.96 -20.88 8.72
C ASN A 42 -4.47 -20.44 10.11
N GLY A 43 -3.78 -20.79 11.20
CA GLY A 43 -4.26 -20.56 12.56
C GLY A 43 -5.60 -21.25 12.81
N ALA A 44 -6.57 -20.52 13.35
CA ALA A 44 -7.94 -20.99 13.57
C ALA A 44 -8.87 -20.80 12.36
N HIS A 45 -8.36 -20.29 11.23
CA HIS A 45 -9.17 -19.98 10.06
C HIS A 45 -9.26 -21.16 9.09
N HIS A 46 -10.47 -21.42 8.60
CA HIS A 46 -10.73 -22.42 7.56
C HIS A 46 -10.92 -21.80 6.16
N ASP A 47 -11.29 -20.52 6.14
CA ASP A 47 -11.62 -19.71 4.96
C ASP A 47 -10.46 -18.79 4.53
N LEU A 48 -9.47 -18.60 5.38
CA LEU A 48 -8.31 -17.75 5.14
C LEU A 48 -7.03 -18.58 5.10
N SER A 49 -6.18 -18.32 4.11
CA SER A 49 -4.86 -18.93 3.97
C SER A 49 -3.80 -17.87 3.66
N LEU A 50 -2.53 -18.19 3.94
CA LEU A 50 -1.43 -17.27 3.64
C LEU A 50 -1.42 -16.87 2.16
N ALA A 51 -1.62 -17.83 1.25
CA ALA A 51 -1.71 -17.58 -0.18
C ALA A 51 -2.88 -16.64 -0.54
N LEU A 52 -4.03 -16.77 0.14
CA LEU A 52 -5.16 -15.87 -0.06
C LEU A 52 -4.84 -14.46 0.47
N MET A 53 -4.18 -14.34 1.62
CA MET A 53 -3.76 -13.05 2.18
C MET A 53 -2.78 -12.33 1.26
N GLU A 54 -1.79 -13.03 0.71
CA GLU A 54 -0.82 -12.46 -0.23
C GLU A 54 -1.50 -11.98 -1.52
N ARG A 55 -2.39 -12.80 -2.09
CA ARG A 55 -3.20 -12.40 -3.25
C ARG A 55 -4.04 -11.16 -2.95
N SER A 56 -4.62 -11.10 -1.75
CA SER A 56 -5.42 -9.96 -1.29
C SER A 56 -4.55 -8.71 -1.18
N ALA A 57 -3.37 -8.80 -0.57
CA ALA A 57 -2.42 -7.70 -0.49
C ALA A 57 -2.02 -7.18 -1.88
N HIS A 58 -1.68 -8.08 -2.82
CA HIS A 58 -1.38 -7.68 -4.20
C HIS A 58 -2.53 -6.96 -4.88
N SER A 59 -3.78 -7.41 -4.68
CA SER A 59 -4.97 -6.79 -5.27
C SER A 59 -5.19 -5.34 -4.82
N LEU A 60 -4.66 -4.96 -3.65
CA LEU A 60 -4.78 -3.60 -3.10
C LEU A 60 -3.74 -2.62 -3.66
N THR A 61 -2.70 -3.10 -4.34
CA THR A 61 -1.61 -2.25 -4.87
C THR A 61 -2.12 -1.08 -5.72
N PRO A 62 -3.05 -1.26 -6.69
CA PRO A 62 -3.58 -0.15 -7.48
C PRO A 62 -4.33 0.88 -6.63
N THR A 63 -5.02 0.43 -5.57
CA THR A 63 -5.72 1.33 -4.64
C THR A 63 -4.73 2.14 -3.82
N PHE A 64 -3.67 1.52 -3.29
CA PHE A 64 -2.61 2.27 -2.61
C PHE A 64 -1.93 3.29 -3.52
N HIS A 65 -1.75 2.95 -4.80
CA HIS A 65 -1.24 3.89 -5.79
C HIS A 65 -2.15 5.10 -5.97
N ALA A 66 -3.46 4.88 -6.17
CA ALA A 66 -4.44 5.96 -6.33
C ALA A 66 -4.51 6.87 -5.09
N LEU A 67 -4.46 6.28 -3.88
CA LEU A 67 -4.43 7.05 -2.63
C LEU A 67 -3.16 7.90 -2.53
N ALA A 68 -2.00 7.32 -2.84
CA ALA A 68 -0.73 8.03 -2.79
C ALA A 68 -0.66 9.16 -3.82
N LEU A 69 -1.16 8.93 -5.05
CA LEU A 69 -1.29 9.96 -6.07
C LEU A 69 -2.16 11.13 -5.61
N GLN A 70 -3.33 10.83 -5.03
CA GLN A 70 -4.21 11.88 -4.53
C GLN A 70 -3.51 12.70 -3.45
N LYS A 71 -2.89 12.05 -2.46
CA LYS A 71 -2.22 12.76 -1.35
C LYS A 71 -1.01 13.58 -1.81
N LEU A 72 -0.15 13.02 -2.67
CA LEU A 72 1.03 13.72 -3.19
C LEU A 72 0.66 14.82 -4.19
N GLY A 73 -0.43 14.66 -4.94
CA GLY A 73 -0.99 15.70 -5.81
C GLY A 73 -1.61 16.86 -5.03
N THR A 74 -2.30 16.59 -3.92
CA THR A 74 -2.94 17.61 -3.07
C THR A 74 -1.94 18.56 -2.41
N VAL A 75 -0.71 18.13 -2.11
CA VAL A 75 0.34 18.99 -1.50
C VAL A 75 0.66 20.23 -2.36
N ARG A 76 0.33 20.24 -3.67
CA ARG A 76 0.51 21.41 -4.55
C ARG A 76 -0.71 22.34 -4.66
N GLN A 77 -1.89 21.95 -4.18
CA GLN A 77 -3.13 22.72 -4.34
C GLN A 77 -3.49 23.57 -3.13
N THR A 78 -2.86 23.35 -1.97
CA THR A 78 -3.10 24.16 -0.76
C THR A 78 -2.60 25.60 -0.84
N SER A 79 -1.86 25.98 -1.89
CA SER A 79 -1.41 27.37 -2.11
C SER A 79 -2.42 28.26 -2.84
N ARG A 80 -3.65 27.81 -3.10
CA ARG A 80 -4.62 28.57 -3.90
C ARG A 80 -6.01 28.69 -3.24
N CYS A 81 -6.04 29.05 -1.96
CA CYS A 81 -7.26 29.60 -1.34
C CYS A 81 -6.93 30.45 -0.10
N VAL A 82 -6.51 31.71 -0.33
CA VAL A 82 -6.74 32.82 0.60
C VAL A 82 -7.08 34.04 -0.27
N SER A 83 -8.37 34.21 -0.49
CA SER A 83 -9.00 35.42 -1.02
C SER A 83 -10.43 35.37 -0.50
N TRP A 84 -10.59 35.72 0.78
CA TRP A 84 -11.86 36.25 1.28
C TRP A 84 -12.00 37.68 0.77
#